data_AF-A0A2C9LFX7-F1
#
_entry.id   AF-A0A2C9LFX7-F1
#
_cell.length_a   1.000
_cell.length_b   1.000
_cell.length_c   1.000
_cell.angle_alpha   90.00
_cell.angle_beta   90.00
_cell.angle_gamma   90.00
#
_symmetry.space_group_name_H-M   'P 1'
#
loop_
_entity.id
_entity.type
_entity.pdbx_description
1 polymer ?
#
loop_
_entity_poly.entity_id
_entity_poly.type
_entity_poly.pdbx_seq_one_letter_code
_entity_poly.pdbx_strand_id
1 'polypeptide(L)'
;MLFICYLFTDYSNKLKQLSVTVIAMLGTWLIIVLAPLAIACFLSAIGRSLSYYTYNLNVVWIFMLPSVTAALAFHLVLKRTVFKNIDAQTVVVLLRDVNLLLWSFILALMTAKGLMSSYLPLLFILCPACVYTILQVIGLKPTNLVFSLVAAFVPSLYIVFMFYILLMFLIPIMGRSGMANSPDLLIGVISSGPVLICLPYQIGFVYTHSKVGRVISTSAVVFGLALTCILITPAGFPYSANPNDASVQRGFLLHIDRQFHTTNSQLIHKDAYVWYKPVDYLGGEVLMQYAPWLIENAKKATCDGVYCGRPYLFPVLPHVDARKTYDFPAPKLNFTRVKVELLDRIHLNDSMVRLVLSMSGPSHVTVFISELQKAKIIKWDFGSNVPVEAVTLPFMRHTTTYFIYYSHAGPANTTWNFSMDIYLECNKTVDQSLLRMGFAGHHLHGPNQLTPVLLLLEQELPPWMVMMRWCATYDEFIF
;
A
#
# COMPACT_ATOMS: atom_id res chain seq x y z
N MET A 1 -37.33 -3.07 -51.97
CA MET A 1 -37.33 -3.95 -50.77
C MET A 1 -36.00 -4.68 -50.58
N LEU A 2 -35.47 -5.37 -51.61
CA LEU A 2 -34.16 -6.06 -51.55
C LEU A 2 -32.95 -5.15 -51.23
N PHE A 3 -32.91 -3.93 -51.77
CA PHE A 3 -31.82 -2.96 -51.50
C PHE A 3 -31.81 -2.44 -50.06
N ILE A 4 -33.01 -2.28 -49.46
CA ILE A 4 -33.18 -1.85 -48.07
C ILE A 4 -32.81 -3.00 -47.13
N CYS A 5 -33.22 -4.24 -47.43
CA CYS A 5 -32.77 -5.41 -46.68
C CYS A 5 -31.24 -5.55 -46.72
N TYR A 6 -30.61 -5.40 -47.89
CA TYR A 6 -29.15 -5.47 -48.04
C TYR A 6 -28.42 -4.40 -47.23
N LEU A 7 -28.91 -3.16 -47.25
CA LEU A 7 -28.39 -2.06 -46.42
C LEU A 7 -28.54 -2.37 -44.92
N PHE A 8 -29.70 -2.86 -44.48
CA PHE A 8 -29.91 -3.25 -43.08
C PHE A 8 -29.02 -4.43 -42.65
N THR A 9 -28.81 -5.41 -43.53
CA THR A 9 -27.92 -6.55 -43.22
C THR A 9 -26.45 -6.12 -43.15
N ASP A 10 -26.01 -5.23 -44.03
CA ASP A 10 -24.64 -4.69 -44.02
C ASP A 10 -24.39 -3.79 -42.80
N TYR A 11 -25.36 -2.95 -42.42
CA TYR A 11 -25.31 -2.17 -41.18
C TYR A 11 -25.28 -3.06 -39.93
N SER A 12 -26.14 -4.08 -39.87
CA SER A 12 -26.16 -5.05 -38.76
C SER A 12 -24.84 -5.80 -38.62
N ASN A 13 -24.22 -6.19 -39.74
CA ASN A 13 -22.92 -6.86 -39.72
C ASN A 13 -21.78 -5.93 -39.25
N LYS A 14 -21.79 -4.66 -39.68
CA LYS A 14 -20.82 -3.65 -39.22
C LYS A 14 -20.96 -3.34 -37.72
N LEU A 15 -22.19 -3.21 -37.23
CA LEU A 15 -22.48 -3.05 -35.79
C LEU A 15 -22.02 -4.25 -34.96
N LYS A 16 -22.23 -5.47 -35.48
CA LYS A 16 -21.73 -6.69 -34.85
C LYS A 16 -20.20 -6.73 -34.79
N GLN A 17 -19.51 -6.34 -35.88
CA GLN A 17 -18.05 -6.27 -35.88
C GLN A 17 -17.52 -5.21 -34.92
N LEU A 18 -18.17 -4.04 -34.86
CA LEU A 18 -17.81 -2.97 -33.93
C LEU A 18 -17.95 -3.42 -32.47
N SER A 19 -19.09 -4.01 -32.10
CA SER A 19 -19.33 -4.49 -30.73
C SER A 19 -18.34 -5.58 -30.31
N VAL A 20 -18.03 -6.53 -31.20
CA VAL A 20 -17.01 -7.56 -30.95
C VAL A 20 -15.63 -6.94 -30.71
N THR A 21 -15.26 -5.90 -31.48
CA THR A 21 -13.98 -5.21 -31.30
C THR A 21 -13.93 -4.37 -30.03
N VAL A 22 -15.05 -3.76 -29.61
CA VAL A 22 -15.16 -3.09 -28.31
C VAL A 22 -14.91 -4.09 -27.18
N ILE A 23 -15.56 -5.26 -27.22
CA ILE A 23 -15.35 -6.32 -26.22
C ILE A 23 -13.89 -6.80 -26.23
N ALA A 24 -13.30 -6.98 -27.42
CA ALA A 24 -11.90 -7.35 -27.54
C ALA A 24 -10.98 -6.30 -26.90
N MET A 25 -11.21 -5.00 -27.14
CA MET A 25 -10.39 -3.93 -26.58
C MET A 25 -10.51 -3.81 -25.05
N LEU A 26 -11.73 -3.95 -24.52
CA LEU A 26 -11.96 -4.00 -23.08
C LEU A 26 -11.29 -5.23 -22.44
N GLY A 27 -11.35 -6.38 -23.11
CA GLY A 27 -10.61 -7.59 -22.71
C GLY A 27 -9.10 -7.38 -22.69
N THR A 28 -8.56 -6.63 -23.66
CA THR A 28 -7.13 -6.26 -23.69
C THR A 28 -6.76 -5.38 -22.51
N TRP A 29 -7.55 -4.36 -22.18
CA TRP A 29 -7.32 -3.53 -21.00
C TRP A 29 -7.33 -4.36 -19.71
N LEU A 30 -8.28 -5.29 -19.59
CA LEU A 30 -8.37 -6.19 -18.44
C LEU A 30 -7.11 -7.07 -18.32
N ILE A 31 -6.66 -7.69 -19.41
CA ILE A 31 -5.47 -8.55 -19.41
C ILE A 31 -4.19 -7.78 -19.05
N ILE A 32 -4.06 -6.55 -19.55
CA ILE A 32 -2.92 -5.66 -19.23
C ILE A 32 -2.84 -5.39 -17.72
N VAL A 33 -3.97 -5.31 -17.01
CA VAL A 33 -3.99 -5.08 -15.56
C VAL A 33 -3.84 -6.40 -14.77
N LEU A 34 -4.47 -7.48 -15.24
CA LEU A 34 -4.44 -8.78 -14.55
C LEU A 34 -3.06 -9.46 -14.59
N ALA A 35 -2.32 -9.33 -15.68
CA ALA A 35 -0.99 -9.93 -15.82
C ALA A 35 0.00 -9.47 -14.72
N PRO A 36 0.22 -8.16 -14.48
CA PRO A 36 1.15 -7.71 -13.45
C PRO A 36 0.61 -7.97 -12.04
N LEU A 37 -0.71 -8.00 -11.83
CA LEU A 37 -1.31 -8.42 -10.56
C LEU A 37 -1.00 -9.89 -10.24
N ALA A 38 -1.08 -10.78 -11.23
CA ALA A 38 -0.72 -12.19 -11.05
C ALA A 38 0.76 -12.33 -10.67
N ILE A 39 1.65 -11.56 -11.30
CA ILE A 39 3.08 -11.55 -10.94
C ILE A 39 3.31 -10.97 -9.55
N ALA A 40 2.63 -9.87 -9.18
CA ALA A 40 2.71 -9.28 -7.86
C ALA A 40 2.26 -10.26 -6.75
N CYS A 41 1.15 -10.97 -6.95
CA CYS A 41 0.70 -12.03 -6.04
C CYS A 41 1.72 -13.15 -5.93
N PHE A 42 2.30 -13.58 -7.05
CA PHE A 42 3.33 -14.63 -7.07
C PHE A 42 4.59 -14.23 -6.30
N LEU A 43 5.12 -13.03 -6.54
CA LEU A 43 6.30 -12.51 -5.82
C LEU A 43 6.02 -12.35 -4.32
N SER A 44 4.82 -11.89 -3.96
CA SER A 44 4.39 -11.77 -2.57
C SER A 44 4.31 -13.13 -1.88
N ALA A 45 3.78 -14.15 -2.56
CA ALA A 45 3.65 -15.50 -2.02
C ALA A 45 5.01 -16.19 -1.77
N ILE A 46 6.04 -15.85 -2.55
CA ILE A 46 7.40 -16.42 -2.42
C ILE A 46 8.29 -15.56 -1.50
N GLY A 47 7.80 -14.41 -1.02
CA GLY A 47 8.59 -13.50 -0.18
C GLY A 47 9.69 -12.76 -0.95
N ARG A 48 9.49 -12.53 -2.25
CA ARG A 48 10.42 -11.81 -3.15
C ARG A 48 9.86 -10.45 -3.60
N SER A 49 9.03 -9.84 -2.76
CA SER A 49 8.48 -8.51 -3.00
C SER A 49 9.52 -7.40 -2.91
N LEU A 50 9.18 -6.21 -3.44
CA LEU A 50 10.05 -5.03 -3.46
C LEU A 50 11.34 -5.17 -4.28
N SER A 51 11.44 -6.15 -5.18
CA SER A 51 12.63 -6.36 -6.02
C SER A 51 13.03 -5.14 -6.87
N TYR A 52 12.13 -4.19 -7.07
CA TYR A 52 12.35 -2.92 -7.75
C TYR A 52 12.82 -1.77 -6.83
N TYR A 53 12.96 -1.98 -5.52
CA TYR A 53 13.24 -0.91 -4.56
C TYR A 53 14.64 -0.31 -4.72
N THR A 54 15.66 -1.14 -4.94
CA THR A 54 16.99 -0.70 -5.38
C THR A 54 17.03 -0.58 -6.90
N TYR A 55 16.65 -1.66 -7.59
CA TYR A 55 16.75 -1.75 -9.05
C TYR A 55 15.44 -1.34 -9.71
N ASN A 56 15.17 -0.03 -9.80
CA ASN A 56 13.91 0.53 -10.31
C ASN A 56 13.48 -0.03 -11.68
N LEU A 57 14.43 -0.38 -12.55
CA LEU A 57 14.15 -0.96 -13.87
C LEU A 57 13.48 -2.34 -13.81
N ASN A 58 13.55 -3.05 -12.67
CA ASN A 58 12.86 -4.32 -12.49
C ASN A 58 11.35 -4.20 -12.72
N VAL A 59 10.73 -3.03 -12.49
CA VAL A 59 9.32 -2.77 -12.80
C VAL A 59 9.00 -3.07 -14.27
N VAL A 60 9.88 -2.68 -15.19
CA VAL A 60 9.69 -2.90 -16.63
C VAL A 60 9.69 -4.38 -16.93
N TRP A 61 10.64 -5.11 -16.38
CA TRP A 61 10.84 -6.53 -16.66
C TRP A 61 9.74 -7.41 -16.03
N ILE A 62 9.34 -7.14 -14.79
CA ILE A 62 8.42 -8.02 -14.05
C ILE A 62 6.95 -7.63 -14.15
N PHE A 63 6.64 -6.39 -14.49
CA PHE A 63 5.24 -5.94 -14.57
C PHE A 63 4.85 -5.47 -15.98
N MET A 64 5.62 -4.59 -16.61
CA MET A 64 5.25 -4.05 -17.93
C MET A 64 5.40 -5.09 -19.05
N LEU A 65 6.54 -5.80 -19.09
CA LEU A 65 6.82 -6.81 -20.11
C LEU A 65 5.78 -7.95 -20.13
N PRO A 66 5.41 -8.60 -19.01
CA PRO A 66 4.38 -9.64 -19.04
C PRO A 66 3.01 -9.10 -19.42
N SER A 67 2.68 -7.84 -19.09
CA SER A 67 1.46 -7.17 -19.56
C SER A 67 1.42 -7.09 -21.09
N VAL A 68 2.53 -6.68 -21.70
CA VAL A 68 2.69 -6.63 -23.16
C VAL A 68 2.62 -8.03 -23.76
N THR A 69 3.34 -9.01 -23.21
CA THR A 69 3.34 -10.38 -23.71
C THR A 69 1.95 -10.99 -23.67
N ALA A 70 1.22 -10.84 -22.56
CA ALA A 70 -0.12 -11.37 -22.37
C ALA A 70 -1.13 -10.73 -23.34
N ALA A 71 -1.08 -9.40 -23.52
CA ALA A 71 -1.93 -8.69 -24.47
C ALA A 71 -1.65 -9.10 -25.92
N LEU A 72 -0.38 -9.25 -26.31
CA LEU A 72 -0.01 -9.73 -27.65
C LEU A 72 -0.49 -11.18 -27.88
N ALA A 73 -0.33 -12.06 -26.88
CA ALA A 73 -0.82 -13.43 -26.95
C ALA A 73 -2.34 -13.49 -27.07
N PHE A 74 -3.07 -12.67 -26.32
CA PHE A 74 -4.52 -12.53 -26.41
C PHE A 74 -4.96 -12.11 -27.81
N HIS A 75 -4.31 -11.09 -28.39
CA HIS A 75 -4.60 -10.66 -29.76
C HIS A 75 -4.22 -11.70 -30.82
N LEU A 76 -3.21 -12.54 -30.59
CA LEU A 76 -2.92 -13.67 -31.47
C LEU A 76 -4.04 -14.72 -31.44
N VAL A 77 -4.63 -14.96 -30.27
CA VAL A 77 -5.81 -15.84 -30.14
C VAL A 77 -7.01 -15.22 -30.86
N LEU A 78 -7.29 -13.93 -30.66
CA LEU A 78 -8.38 -13.22 -31.35
C LEU A 78 -8.20 -13.23 -32.87
N LYS A 79 -6.97 -13.05 -33.38
CA LYS A 79 -6.64 -13.15 -34.81
C LYS A 79 -7.03 -14.51 -35.39
N ARG A 80 -6.80 -15.60 -34.65
CA ARG A 80 -7.05 -16.97 -35.12
C ARG A 80 -8.50 -17.43 -34.97
N THR A 81 -9.23 -16.84 -34.02
CA THR A 81 -10.58 -17.27 -33.63
C THR A 81 -11.65 -16.30 -34.13
N VAL A 82 -11.65 -15.07 -33.62
CA VAL A 82 -12.69 -14.06 -33.84
C VAL A 82 -12.53 -13.35 -35.19
N PHE A 83 -11.32 -12.93 -35.52
CA PHE A 83 -11.02 -12.12 -36.71
C PHE A 83 -10.51 -12.95 -37.91
N LYS A 84 -10.67 -14.28 -37.88
CA LYS A 84 -10.10 -15.20 -38.89
C LYS A 84 -10.54 -14.89 -40.34
N ASN A 85 -11.79 -14.47 -40.51
CA ASN A 85 -12.42 -14.25 -41.82
C ASN A 85 -12.50 -12.77 -42.23
N ILE A 86 -11.85 -11.88 -41.47
CA ILE A 86 -11.89 -10.43 -41.73
C ILE A 86 -10.51 -10.02 -42.23
N ASP A 87 -10.48 -9.15 -43.25
CA ASP A 87 -9.21 -8.63 -43.77
C ASP A 87 -8.41 -7.91 -42.68
N ALA A 88 -7.10 -8.15 -42.65
CA ALA A 88 -6.22 -7.63 -41.62
C ALA A 88 -6.21 -6.10 -41.58
N GLN A 89 -6.34 -5.41 -42.73
CA GLN A 89 -6.37 -3.95 -42.77
C GLN A 89 -7.66 -3.40 -42.15
N THR A 90 -8.80 -4.06 -42.41
CA THR A 90 -10.08 -3.71 -41.79
C THR A 90 -10.03 -3.87 -40.27
N VAL A 91 -9.42 -4.94 -39.76
CA VAL A 91 -9.28 -5.15 -38.30
C VAL A 91 -8.42 -4.06 -37.65
N VAL A 92 -7.33 -3.65 -38.30
CA VAL A 92 -6.46 -2.56 -37.81
C VAL A 92 -7.23 -1.24 -37.70
N VAL A 93 -7.98 -0.89 -38.75
CA VAL A 93 -8.83 0.33 -38.75
C VAL A 93 -9.88 0.26 -37.64
N LEU A 94 -10.54 -0.89 -37.49
CA LEU A 94 -11.58 -1.09 -36.47
C LEU A 94 -11.03 -0.99 -35.05
N LEU A 95 -9.87 -1.59 -34.76
CA LEU A 95 -9.22 -1.51 -33.45
C LEU A 95 -8.80 -0.08 -33.11
N ARG A 96 -8.26 0.65 -34.08
CA ARG A 96 -7.90 2.05 -33.93
C ARG A 96 -9.13 2.92 -33.63
N ASP A 97 -10.17 2.79 -34.43
CA ASP A 97 -11.39 3.61 -34.29
C ASP A 97 -12.11 3.31 -32.98
N VAL A 98 -12.14 2.03 -32.57
CA VAL A 98 -12.65 1.63 -31.24
C VAL A 98 -11.81 2.19 -30.11
N ASN A 99 -10.48 2.20 -30.21
CA ASN A 99 -9.63 2.79 -29.18
C ASN A 99 -9.91 4.30 -29.03
N LEU A 100 -10.01 5.03 -30.14
CA LEU A 100 -10.37 6.45 -30.13
C LEU A 100 -11.78 6.68 -29.58
N LEU A 101 -12.74 5.82 -29.91
CA LEU A 101 -14.10 5.87 -29.40
C LEU A 101 -14.14 5.69 -27.87
N LEU A 102 -13.41 4.71 -27.34
CA LEU A 102 -13.33 4.46 -25.90
C LEU A 102 -12.69 5.65 -25.15
N TRP A 103 -11.60 6.19 -25.67
CA TRP A 103 -11.00 7.40 -25.09
C TRP A 103 -11.92 8.62 -25.18
N SER A 104 -12.68 8.75 -26.28
CA SER A 104 -13.67 9.82 -26.45
C SER A 104 -14.80 9.73 -25.43
N PHE A 105 -15.26 8.51 -25.13
CA PHE A 105 -16.24 8.27 -24.09
C PHE A 105 -15.69 8.63 -22.69
N ILE A 106 -14.45 8.23 -22.39
CA ILE A 106 -13.78 8.61 -21.13
C ILE A 106 -13.62 10.13 -21.03
N LEU A 107 -13.18 10.80 -22.11
CA LEU A 107 -13.07 12.25 -22.18
C LEU A 107 -14.41 12.92 -21.88
N ALA A 108 -15.50 12.49 -22.53
CA ALA A 108 -16.83 13.04 -22.31
C ALA A 108 -17.27 12.91 -20.85
N LEU A 109 -17.04 11.75 -20.22
CA LEU A 109 -17.35 11.53 -18.80
C LEU A 109 -16.52 12.42 -17.87
N MET A 110 -15.21 12.54 -18.12
CA MET A 110 -14.32 13.36 -17.30
C MET A 110 -14.66 14.85 -17.41
N THR A 111 -14.98 15.32 -18.62
CA THR A 111 -15.42 16.70 -18.88
C THR A 111 -16.77 16.99 -18.22
N ALA A 112 -17.74 16.06 -18.32
CA ALA A 112 -19.04 16.20 -17.67
C ALA A 112 -18.93 16.30 -16.14
N LYS A 113 -17.93 15.63 -15.53
CA LYS A 113 -17.64 15.71 -14.10
C LYS A 113 -16.75 16.89 -13.70
N GLY A 114 -16.31 17.72 -14.65
CA GLY A 114 -15.43 18.87 -14.36
C GLY A 114 -14.03 18.46 -13.87
N LEU A 115 -13.53 17.28 -14.24
CA LEU A 115 -12.20 16.82 -13.82
C LEU A 115 -11.10 17.55 -14.60
N MET A 116 -10.17 18.18 -13.88
CA MET A 116 -9.05 18.89 -14.50
C MET A 116 -8.12 17.98 -15.31
N SER A 117 -8.07 16.68 -15.02
CA SER A 117 -7.26 15.70 -15.74
C SER A 117 -7.83 15.26 -17.09
N SER A 118 -8.96 15.82 -17.53
CA SER A 118 -9.59 15.53 -18.84
C SER A 118 -8.69 15.86 -20.04
N TYR A 119 -7.70 16.75 -19.87
CA TYR A 119 -6.70 17.04 -20.90
C TYR A 119 -5.88 15.81 -21.32
N LEU A 120 -5.77 14.78 -20.46
CA LEU A 120 -5.04 13.54 -20.76
C LEU A 120 -5.75 12.73 -21.86
N PRO A 121 -7.02 12.27 -21.71
CA PRO A 121 -7.76 11.68 -22.81
C PRO A 121 -7.83 12.56 -24.06
N LEU A 122 -7.92 13.89 -23.91
CA LEU A 122 -7.89 14.80 -25.05
C LEU A 122 -6.59 14.64 -25.85
N LEU A 123 -5.43 14.58 -25.19
CA LEU A 123 -4.15 14.34 -25.83
C LEU A 123 -4.14 12.99 -26.58
N PHE A 124 -4.72 11.95 -25.98
CA PHE A 124 -4.78 10.60 -26.57
C PHE A 124 -5.60 10.55 -27.85
N ILE A 125 -6.60 11.44 -27.98
CA ILE A 125 -7.47 11.48 -29.16
C ILE A 125 -6.94 12.46 -30.20
N LEU A 126 -6.58 13.68 -29.77
CA LEU A 126 -6.28 14.80 -30.65
C LEU A 126 -5.08 14.50 -31.55
N CYS A 127 -3.96 14.07 -30.97
CA CYS A 127 -2.74 13.79 -31.74
C CYS A 127 -2.96 12.68 -32.79
N PRO A 128 -3.49 11.49 -32.42
CA PRO A 128 -3.75 10.47 -33.42
C PRO A 128 -4.81 10.86 -34.44
N ALA A 129 -5.90 11.51 -34.03
CA ALA A 129 -6.96 11.94 -34.94
C ALA A 129 -6.43 12.92 -36.01
N CYS A 130 -5.60 13.90 -35.61
CA CYS A 130 -4.96 14.82 -36.54
C CYS A 130 -4.08 14.08 -37.56
N VAL A 131 -3.21 13.18 -37.09
CA VAL A 131 -2.31 12.41 -37.97
C VAL A 131 -3.09 11.53 -38.94
N TYR A 132 -4.10 10.80 -38.47
CA TYR A 132 -4.91 9.94 -39.34
C TYR A 132 -5.73 10.73 -40.37
N THR A 133 -6.25 11.90 -39.99
CA THR A 133 -7.00 12.78 -40.91
C THR A 133 -6.06 13.33 -41.99
N ILE A 134 -4.87 13.79 -41.62
CA ILE A 134 -3.87 14.29 -42.58
C ILE A 134 -3.47 13.18 -43.57
N LEU A 135 -3.24 11.96 -43.09
CA LEU A 135 -2.91 10.82 -43.94
C LEU A 135 -4.02 10.49 -44.95
N GLN A 136 -5.29 10.56 -44.51
CA GLN A 136 -6.44 10.37 -45.38
C GLN A 136 -6.53 11.45 -46.46
N VAL A 137 -6.30 12.72 -46.10
CA VAL A 137 -6.30 13.84 -47.07
C VAL A 137 -5.20 13.69 -48.11
N ILE A 138 -4.03 13.17 -47.73
CA ILE A 138 -2.89 12.92 -48.63
C ILE A 138 -3.10 11.63 -49.47
N GLY A 139 -4.14 10.84 -49.19
CA GLY A 139 -4.43 9.58 -49.90
C GLY A 139 -3.55 8.40 -49.46
N LEU A 140 -2.83 8.52 -48.35
CA LEU A 140 -2.03 7.43 -47.79
C LEU A 140 -2.90 6.53 -46.90
N LYS A 141 -2.83 5.21 -47.12
CA LYS A 141 -3.55 4.25 -46.29
C LYS A 141 -2.96 4.26 -44.86
N PRO A 142 -3.76 4.57 -43.82
CA PRO A 142 -3.28 4.70 -42.43
C PRO A 142 -3.02 3.34 -41.74
N THR A 143 -2.80 2.27 -42.51
CA THR A 143 -2.62 0.90 -42.02
C THR A 143 -1.15 0.54 -41.78
N ASN A 144 -0.22 1.42 -42.16
CA ASN A 144 1.21 1.23 -41.91
C ASN A 144 1.53 1.46 -40.41
N LEU A 145 2.34 0.59 -39.83
CA LEU A 145 2.81 0.68 -38.46
C LEU A 145 3.50 2.02 -38.18
N VAL A 146 4.30 2.52 -39.13
CA VAL A 146 5.04 3.79 -38.98
C VAL A 146 4.08 4.94 -38.70
N PHE A 147 2.95 4.99 -39.39
CA PHE A 147 1.95 6.04 -39.18
C PHE A 147 1.25 5.92 -37.82
N SER A 148 1.04 4.70 -37.33
CA SER A 148 0.50 4.46 -35.98
C SER A 148 1.49 4.83 -34.89
N LEU A 149 2.79 4.64 -35.12
CA LEU A 149 3.85 5.09 -34.22
C LEU A 149 3.93 6.62 -34.16
N VAL A 150 3.89 7.29 -35.31
CA VAL A 150 3.91 8.77 -35.39
C VAL A 150 2.68 9.36 -34.71
N ALA A 151 1.49 8.81 -34.97
CA ALA A 151 0.23 9.21 -34.34
C ALA A 151 0.28 9.13 -32.81
N ALA A 152 0.86 8.06 -32.27
CA ALA A 152 0.92 7.81 -30.84
C ALA A 152 2.17 8.40 -30.15
N PHE A 153 3.11 8.99 -30.88
CA PHE A 153 4.42 9.38 -30.34
C PHE A 153 4.31 10.38 -29.18
N VAL A 154 3.64 11.50 -29.40
CA VAL A 154 3.48 12.56 -28.38
C VAL A 154 2.68 12.08 -27.17
N PRO A 155 1.50 11.44 -27.33
CA PRO A 155 0.77 10.84 -26.21
C PRO A 155 1.60 9.82 -25.42
N SER A 156 2.32 8.94 -26.12
CA SER A 156 3.10 7.87 -25.48
C SER A 156 4.28 8.43 -24.70
N LEU A 157 5.03 9.37 -25.27
CA LEU A 157 6.17 9.99 -24.60
C LEU A 157 5.73 10.72 -23.32
N TYR A 158 4.65 11.51 -23.41
CA TYR A 158 4.12 12.24 -22.27
C TYR A 158 3.66 11.29 -21.15
N ILE A 159 2.95 10.21 -21.49
CA ILE A 159 2.45 9.25 -20.51
C ILE A 159 3.56 8.42 -19.89
N VAL A 160 4.50 7.92 -20.68
CA VAL A 160 5.66 7.20 -20.15
C VAL A 160 6.44 8.09 -19.19
N PHE A 161 6.62 9.37 -19.51
CA PHE A 161 7.27 10.33 -18.62
C PHE A 161 6.49 10.57 -17.31
N MET A 162 5.16 10.79 -17.39
CA MET A 162 4.32 10.99 -16.21
C MET A 162 4.32 9.76 -15.29
N PHE A 163 4.20 8.56 -15.85
CA PHE A 163 4.25 7.31 -15.08
C PHE A 163 5.66 7.03 -14.54
N TYR A 164 6.72 7.43 -15.24
CA TYR A 164 8.08 7.37 -14.71
C TYR A 164 8.24 8.22 -13.45
N ILE A 165 7.79 9.49 -13.47
CA ILE A 165 7.82 10.35 -12.27
C ILE A 165 6.97 9.74 -11.14
N LEU A 166 5.78 9.25 -11.45
CA LEU A 166 4.89 8.63 -10.48
C LEU A 166 5.54 7.40 -9.82
N LEU A 167 6.19 6.53 -10.60
CA LEU A 167 6.91 5.37 -10.08
C LEU A 167 8.10 5.79 -9.22
N MET A 168 8.91 6.76 -9.68
CA MET A 168 10.03 7.29 -8.90
C MET A 168 9.59 7.91 -7.57
N PHE A 169 8.39 8.48 -7.51
CA PHE A 169 7.79 8.98 -6.27
C PHE A 169 7.28 7.85 -5.36
N LEU A 170 6.61 6.85 -5.93
CA LEU A 170 5.95 5.79 -5.15
C LEU A 170 6.90 4.69 -4.67
N ILE A 171 7.96 4.35 -5.43
CA ILE A 171 8.90 3.29 -5.04
C ILE A 171 9.50 3.54 -3.65
N PRO A 172 10.01 4.75 -3.30
CA PRO A 172 10.47 5.07 -1.95
C PRO A 172 9.40 4.93 -0.86
N ILE A 173 8.15 5.26 -1.18
CA ILE A 173 7.00 5.18 -0.26
C ILE A 173 6.64 3.71 -0.01
N MET A 174 6.74 2.86 -1.02
CA MET A 174 6.46 1.43 -0.91
C MET A 174 7.40 0.74 0.09
N GLY A 175 8.66 1.17 0.16
CA GLY A 175 9.63 0.73 1.19
C GLY A 175 9.35 1.23 2.61
N ARG A 176 8.21 1.88 2.86
CA ARG A 176 7.74 2.33 4.19
C ARG A 176 6.22 2.23 4.37
N SER A 177 5.52 1.50 3.50
CA SER A 177 4.05 1.47 3.43
C SER A 177 3.39 0.60 4.52
N GLY A 178 4.20 -0.11 5.32
CA GLY A 178 3.75 -1.06 6.33
C GLY A 178 3.83 -2.52 5.88
N MET A 179 3.39 -3.41 6.77
CA MET A 179 3.49 -4.87 6.67
C MET A 179 2.18 -5.54 6.20
N ALA A 180 1.08 -4.80 6.17
CA ALA A 180 -0.26 -5.37 5.98
C ALA A 180 -0.58 -5.76 4.52
N ASN A 181 -0.26 -4.88 3.57
CA ASN A 181 -0.61 -5.07 2.15
C ASN A 181 0.66 -5.13 1.31
N SER A 182 0.65 -5.99 0.28
CA SER A 182 1.79 -6.08 -0.63
C SER A 182 1.92 -4.81 -1.48
N PRO A 183 3.09 -4.14 -1.47
CA PRO A 183 3.33 -2.95 -2.29
C PRO A 183 3.41 -3.29 -3.78
N ASP A 184 3.78 -4.52 -4.12
CA ASP A 184 3.89 -4.98 -5.51
C ASP A 184 2.54 -4.92 -6.23
N LEU A 185 1.42 -5.08 -5.52
CA LEU A 185 0.08 -4.98 -6.09
C LEU A 185 -0.18 -3.56 -6.62
N LEU A 186 0.16 -2.54 -5.83
CA LEU A 186 -0.02 -1.15 -6.22
C LEU A 186 0.90 -0.79 -7.40
N ILE A 187 2.19 -1.16 -7.32
CA ILE A 187 3.16 -0.89 -8.38
C ILE A 187 2.80 -1.66 -9.66
N GLY A 188 2.34 -2.91 -9.55
CA GLY A 188 1.84 -3.70 -10.66
C GLY A 188 0.69 -3.00 -11.40
N VAL A 189 -0.33 -2.51 -10.67
CA VAL A 189 -1.44 -1.76 -11.27
C VAL A 189 -0.95 -0.47 -11.93
N ILE A 190 -0.11 0.32 -11.27
CA ILE A 190 0.37 1.59 -11.82
C ILE A 190 1.24 1.37 -13.06
N SER A 191 2.10 0.35 -13.05
CA SER A 191 2.95 0.00 -14.19
C SER A 191 2.17 -0.48 -15.42
N SER A 192 0.92 -0.95 -15.24
CA SER A 192 0.04 -1.33 -16.34
C SER A 192 -0.48 -0.11 -17.13
N GLY A 193 -0.53 1.08 -16.52
CA GLY A 193 -1.02 2.32 -17.11
C GLY A 193 -0.37 2.72 -18.44
N PRO A 194 0.97 2.85 -18.53
CA PRO A 194 1.63 3.17 -19.79
C PRO A 194 1.42 2.09 -20.86
N VAL A 195 1.35 0.82 -20.48
CA VAL A 195 1.04 -0.28 -21.41
C VAL A 195 -0.39 -0.16 -21.94
N LEU A 196 -1.36 0.11 -21.06
CA LEU A 196 -2.77 0.26 -21.38
C LEU A 196 -3.02 1.41 -22.35
N ILE A 197 -2.27 2.53 -22.22
CA ILE A 197 -2.44 3.69 -23.09
C ILE A 197 -1.69 3.49 -24.41
N CYS A 198 -0.44 3.02 -24.38
CA CYS A 198 0.42 3.00 -25.58
C CYS A 198 0.15 1.78 -26.48
N LEU A 199 -0.05 0.59 -25.90
CA LEU A 199 -0.13 -0.67 -26.66
C LEU A 199 -1.33 -0.73 -27.62
N PRO A 200 -2.55 -0.28 -27.28
CA PRO A 200 -3.69 -0.32 -28.19
C PRO A 200 -3.47 0.41 -29.52
N TYR A 201 -2.67 1.47 -29.56
CA TYR A 201 -2.33 2.15 -30.82
C TYR A 201 -1.45 1.29 -31.73
N GLN A 202 -0.66 0.37 -31.17
CA GLN A 202 0.30 -0.44 -31.91
C GLN A 202 -0.18 -1.88 -32.14
N ILE A 203 -1.27 -2.29 -31.49
CA ILE A 203 -1.74 -3.68 -31.48
C ILE A 203 -2.13 -4.21 -32.87
N GLY A 204 -2.46 -3.31 -33.80
CA GLY A 204 -2.70 -3.63 -35.20
C GLY A 204 -1.55 -4.39 -35.87
N PHE A 205 -0.32 -4.23 -35.39
CA PHE A 205 0.85 -4.99 -35.81
C PHE A 205 0.63 -6.52 -35.75
N VAL A 206 -0.10 -7.00 -34.74
CA VAL A 206 -0.38 -8.43 -34.54
C VAL A 206 -1.15 -9.02 -35.73
N TYR A 207 -2.03 -8.22 -36.33
CA TYR A 207 -2.89 -8.65 -37.43
C TYR A 207 -2.18 -8.59 -38.79
N THR A 208 -1.32 -7.58 -39.00
CA THR A 208 -0.60 -7.40 -40.26
C THR A 208 0.60 -8.32 -40.44
N HIS A 209 1.30 -8.68 -39.35
CA HIS A 209 2.52 -9.47 -39.45
C HIS A 209 2.26 -10.97 -39.25
N SER A 210 2.97 -11.81 -40.02
CA SER A 210 2.82 -13.27 -40.00
C SER A 210 3.60 -13.96 -38.88
N LYS A 211 4.74 -13.37 -38.46
CA LYS A 211 5.69 -13.99 -37.49
C LYS A 211 5.55 -13.46 -36.06
N VAL A 212 4.39 -12.94 -35.66
CA VAL A 212 4.15 -12.33 -34.33
C VAL A 212 4.37 -13.34 -33.19
N GLY A 213 4.16 -14.64 -33.45
CA GLY A 213 4.48 -15.69 -32.48
C GLY A 213 5.95 -15.70 -32.05
N ARG A 214 6.89 -15.29 -32.92
CA ARG A 214 8.31 -15.15 -32.54
C ARG A 214 8.51 -13.99 -31.57
N VAL A 215 7.86 -12.85 -31.80
CA VAL A 215 7.93 -11.68 -30.91
C VAL A 215 7.39 -12.02 -29.53
N ILE A 216 6.23 -12.69 -29.47
CA ILE A 216 5.64 -13.16 -28.21
C ILE A 216 6.57 -14.16 -27.52
N SER A 217 7.11 -15.14 -28.25
CA SER A 217 8.04 -16.11 -27.69
C SER A 217 9.32 -15.47 -27.16
N THR A 218 9.93 -14.54 -27.90
CA THR A 218 11.13 -13.82 -27.46
C THR A 218 10.82 -12.97 -26.23
N SER A 219 9.70 -12.24 -26.21
CA SER A 219 9.27 -11.45 -25.06
C SER A 219 9.01 -12.33 -23.82
N ALA A 220 8.37 -13.49 -24.00
CA ALA A 220 8.15 -14.45 -22.93
C ALA A 220 9.45 -15.05 -22.38
N VAL A 221 10.42 -15.35 -23.26
CA VAL A 221 11.75 -15.84 -22.86
C VAL A 221 12.50 -14.76 -22.08
N VAL A 222 12.51 -13.52 -22.56
CA VAL A 222 13.16 -12.40 -21.85
C VAL A 222 12.52 -12.17 -20.48
N PHE A 223 11.18 -12.21 -20.40
CA PHE A 223 10.47 -12.15 -19.13
C PHE A 223 10.86 -13.30 -18.19
N GLY A 224 10.86 -14.54 -18.69
CA GLY A 224 11.23 -15.72 -17.90
C GLY A 224 12.67 -15.65 -17.38
N LEU A 225 13.61 -15.18 -18.21
CA LEU A 225 14.99 -14.95 -17.81
C LEU A 225 15.11 -13.86 -16.74
N ALA A 226 14.41 -12.74 -16.90
CA ALA A 226 14.42 -11.65 -15.92
C ALA A 226 13.81 -12.09 -14.58
N LEU A 227 12.68 -12.81 -14.61
CA LEU A 227 12.05 -13.37 -13.41
C LEU A 227 13.00 -14.36 -12.72
N THR A 228 13.64 -15.26 -13.47
CA THR A 228 14.60 -16.22 -12.91
C THR A 228 15.81 -15.51 -12.30
N CYS A 229 16.32 -14.47 -12.96
CA CYS A 229 17.40 -13.63 -12.43
C CYS A 229 17.01 -13.00 -11.10
N ILE A 230 15.82 -12.43 -10.98
CA ILE A 230 15.31 -11.84 -9.74
C ILE A 230 15.13 -12.88 -8.64
N LEU A 231 14.69 -14.10 -8.95
CA LEU A 231 14.46 -15.13 -7.94
C LEU A 231 15.75 -15.71 -7.34
N ILE A 232 16.80 -15.84 -8.16
CA ILE A 232 18.03 -16.60 -7.82
C ILE A 232 19.20 -15.67 -7.49
N THR A 233 19.27 -14.48 -8.09
CA THR A 233 20.41 -13.57 -7.93
C THR A 233 20.13 -12.45 -6.92
N PRO A 234 21.17 -11.73 -6.46
CA PRO A 234 21.01 -10.54 -5.63
C PRO A 234 20.19 -9.42 -6.29
N ALA A 235 19.94 -9.47 -7.60
CA ALA A 235 19.13 -8.48 -8.30
C ALA A 235 17.67 -8.45 -7.82
N GLY A 236 17.18 -9.52 -7.18
CA GLY A 236 15.88 -9.52 -6.52
C GLY A 236 15.90 -9.12 -5.04
N PHE A 237 17.09 -8.92 -4.45
CA PHE A 237 17.19 -8.40 -3.11
C PHE A 237 16.86 -6.90 -3.12
N PRO A 238 15.91 -6.44 -2.28
CA PRO A 238 15.36 -5.09 -2.42
C PRO A 238 16.27 -3.99 -1.88
N TYR A 239 17.25 -4.28 -1.00
CA TYR A 239 17.99 -3.24 -0.27
C TYR A 239 19.46 -3.11 -0.69
N SER A 240 20.01 -1.91 -0.53
CA SER A 240 21.42 -1.61 -0.76
C SER A 240 21.96 -0.63 0.29
N ALA A 241 23.19 -0.90 0.75
CA ALA A 241 23.94 -0.02 1.65
C ALA A 241 24.93 0.90 0.90
N ASN A 242 24.84 0.97 -0.44
CA ASN A 242 25.77 1.74 -1.25
C ASN A 242 25.62 3.25 -0.93
N PRO A 243 26.69 3.97 -0.55
CA PRO A 243 26.62 5.40 -0.21
C PRO A 243 26.09 6.28 -1.35
N ASN A 244 26.29 5.88 -2.61
CA ASN A 244 25.87 6.66 -3.78
C ASN A 244 24.40 6.43 -4.16
N ASP A 245 23.82 5.31 -3.72
CA ASP A 245 22.44 4.92 -4.05
C ASP A 245 21.89 4.01 -2.93
N ALA A 246 21.61 4.64 -1.79
CA ALA A 246 21.23 3.96 -0.56
C ALA A 246 19.71 3.71 -0.52
N SER A 247 19.34 2.43 -0.68
CA SER A 247 17.96 1.92 -0.61
C SER A 247 17.82 1.01 0.62
N VAL A 248 17.88 1.62 1.80
CA VAL A 248 17.93 0.89 3.07
C VAL A 248 16.56 0.41 3.54
N GLN A 249 16.51 -0.75 4.21
CA GLN A 249 15.35 -1.13 5.01
C GLN A 249 15.28 -0.21 6.22
N ARG A 250 14.09 0.31 6.51
CA ARG A 250 13.89 1.23 7.62
C ARG A 250 13.00 0.60 8.67
N GLY A 251 13.27 0.93 9.92
CA GLY A 251 12.49 0.41 11.01
C GLY A 251 12.73 1.16 12.30
N PHE A 252 12.15 0.60 13.35
CA PHE A 252 12.31 1.08 14.71
C PHE A 252 12.94 -0.01 15.58
N LEU A 253 13.88 0.39 16.43
CA LEU A 253 14.36 -0.40 17.55
C LEU A 253 13.93 0.31 18.84
N LEU A 254 12.95 -0.26 19.53
CA LEU A 254 12.46 0.30 20.78
C LEU A 254 12.88 -0.59 21.93
N HIS A 255 13.70 -0.09 22.85
CA HIS A 255 13.85 -0.78 24.14
C HIS A 255 12.58 -0.51 24.96
N ILE A 256 11.74 -1.52 25.14
CA ILE A 256 10.45 -1.41 25.82
C ILE A 256 10.47 -2.12 27.18
N ASP A 257 9.82 -1.50 28.16
CA ASP A 257 9.51 -2.09 29.46
C ASP A 257 8.00 -1.98 29.71
N ARG A 258 7.30 -3.12 29.71
CA ARG A 258 5.85 -3.19 29.81
C ARG A 258 5.41 -3.74 31.14
N GLN A 259 4.36 -3.14 31.70
CA GLN A 259 3.70 -3.58 32.93
C GLN A 259 2.19 -3.57 32.73
N PHE A 260 1.55 -4.66 33.13
CA PHE A 260 0.11 -4.86 33.03
C PHE A 260 -0.48 -4.96 34.43
N HIS A 261 -1.48 -4.14 34.72
CA HIS A 261 -2.10 -4.04 36.05
C HIS A 261 -3.55 -4.52 36.04
N THR A 262 -3.97 -5.03 37.20
CA THR A 262 -5.38 -5.34 37.51
C THR A 262 -6.18 -4.07 37.79
N THR A 263 -7.49 -4.24 38.04
CA THR A 263 -8.40 -3.20 38.53
C THR A 263 -7.96 -2.55 39.84
N ASN A 264 -7.20 -3.29 40.66
CA ASN A 264 -6.71 -2.81 41.96
C ASN A 264 -5.27 -2.26 41.84
N SER A 265 -4.83 -1.93 40.62
CA SER A 265 -3.46 -1.50 40.31
C SER A 265 -2.38 -2.50 40.70
N GLN A 266 -2.72 -3.77 40.93
CA GLN A 266 -1.74 -4.82 41.22
C GLN A 266 -1.13 -5.32 39.93
N LEU A 267 0.19 -5.51 39.92
CA LEU A 267 0.94 -6.01 38.77
C LEU A 267 0.60 -7.47 38.46
N ILE A 268 0.10 -7.73 37.24
CA ILE A 268 -0.18 -9.07 36.71
C ILE A 268 1.05 -9.63 36.03
N HIS A 269 1.59 -8.86 35.08
CA HIS A 269 2.64 -9.30 34.17
C HIS A 269 3.60 -8.14 33.90
N LYS A 270 4.88 -8.48 33.76
CA LYS A 270 5.93 -7.52 33.39
C LYS A 270 6.94 -8.18 32.48
N ASP A 271 7.34 -7.46 31.44
CA ASP A 271 8.38 -7.91 30.53
C ASP A 271 9.16 -6.73 29.95
N ALA A 272 10.35 -7.01 29.43
CA ALA A 272 11.22 -6.02 28.83
C ALA A 272 11.98 -6.65 27.67
N TYR A 273 12.00 -5.95 26.54
CA TYR A 273 12.58 -6.42 25.28
C TYR A 273 13.07 -5.23 24.44
N VAL A 274 13.94 -5.48 23.46
CA VAL A 274 14.10 -4.56 22.34
C VAL A 274 13.17 -5.01 21.21
N TRP A 275 12.12 -4.23 20.98
CA TRP A 275 11.16 -4.46 19.91
C TRP A 275 11.71 -3.93 18.58
N TYR A 276 11.97 -4.86 17.67
CA TYR A 276 12.36 -4.60 16.30
C TYR A 276 11.13 -4.58 15.39
N LYS A 277 10.89 -3.40 14.81
CA LYS A 277 9.70 -3.11 14.01
C LYS A 277 10.07 -2.40 12.71
N PRO A 278 10.31 -3.15 11.63
CA PRO A 278 10.41 -2.58 10.28
C PRO A 278 9.12 -1.87 9.87
N VAL A 279 9.24 -0.96 8.91
CA VAL A 279 8.09 -0.20 8.38
C VAL A 279 7.68 -0.62 6.98
N ASP A 280 8.21 -1.72 6.47
CA ASP A 280 7.98 -2.20 5.11
C ASP A 280 7.41 -3.62 5.06
N TYR A 281 7.04 -4.06 3.87
CA TYR A 281 6.22 -5.26 3.70
C TYR A 281 6.91 -6.56 4.11
N LEU A 282 8.21 -6.69 3.84
CA LEU A 282 8.96 -7.90 4.18
C LEU A 282 9.15 -8.04 5.69
N GLY A 283 9.09 -6.94 6.44
CA GLY A 283 9.21 -6.98 7.88
C GLY A 283 10.52 -7.63 8.34
N GLY A 284 10.46 -8.37 9.44
CA GLY A 284 11.61 -9.06 10.01
C GLY A 284 11.94 -10.41 9.36
N GLU A 285 11.19 -10.87 8.37
CA GLU A 285 11.50 -12.12 7.65
C GLU A 285 12.84 -12.03 6.90
N VAL A 286 13.23 -10.81 6.49
CA VAL A 286 14.53 -10.55 5.83
C VAL A 286 15.69 -10.93 6.75
N LEU A 287 15.60 -10.60 8.04
CA LEU A 287 16.63 -10.97 9.02
C LEU A 287 16.71 -12.49 9.20
N MET A 288 15.59 -13.24 9.10
CA MET A 288 15.64 -14.70 9.19
C MET A 288 16.45 -15.33 8.05
N GLN A 289 16.41 -14.72 6.87
CA GLN A 289 17.10 -15.22 5.68
C GLN A 289 18.57 -14.79 5.65
N TYR A 290 18.87 -13.55 6.03
CA TYR A 290 20.18 -12.93 5.82
C TYR A 290 21.02 -12.75 7.11
N ALA A 291 20.40 -12.81 8.28
CA ALA A 291 21.07 -12.70 9.57
C ALA A 291 20.44 -13.63 10.64
N PRO A 292 20.38 -14.95 10.39
CA PRO A 292 19.69 -15.90 11.28
C PRO A 292 20.25 -15.91 12.70
N TRP A 293 21.58 -15.74 12.86
CA TRP A 293 22.26 -15.68 14.16
C TRP A 293 21.71 -14.61 15.09
N LEU A 294 21.18 -13.52 14.53
CA LEU A 294 20.60 -12.42 15.30
C LEU A 294 19.21 -12.82 15.84
N ILE A 295 18.41 -13.50 15.02
CA ILE A 295 17.03 -13.87 15.36
C ILE A 295 16.93 -15.10 16.26
N GLU A 296 17.95 -15.96 16.35
CA GLU A 296 17.93 -17.17 17.19
C GLU A 296 17.48 -16.90 18.64
N ASN A 297 17.90 -15.78 19.22
CA ASN A 297 17.54 -15.39 20.58
C ASN A 297 16.27 -14.53 20.66
N ALA A 298 15.71 -14.12 19.54
CA ALA A 298 14.54 -13.26 19.46
C ALA A 298 13.23 -14.06 19.43
N LYS A 299 12.16 -13.48 19.96
CA LYS A 299 10.81 -14.06 19.90
C LYS A 299 9.94 -13.25 18.96
N LYS A 300 8.94 -13.88 18.32
CA LYS A 300 7.94 -13.12 17.58
C LYS A 300 7.15 -12.25 18.55
N ALA A 301 6.92 -11.00 18.15
CA ALA A 301 6.15 -10.06 18.92
C ALA A 301 4.69 -10.52 19.08
N THR A 302 4.18 -10.45 20.31
CA THR A 302 2.76 -10.69 20.60
C THR A 302 1.95 -9.39 20.55
N CYS A 303 0.64 -9.54 20.39
CA CYS A 303 -0.34 -8.45 20.43
C CYS A 303 -1.32 -8.75 21.57
N ASP A 304 -0.97 -8.30 22.78
CA ASP A 304 -1.72 -8.54 24.01
C ASP A 304 -2.05 -7.21 24.67
N GLY A 305 -3.27 -7.02 25.18
CA GLY A 305 -3.67 -5.77 25.82
C GLY A 305 -4.16 -4.69 24.85
N VAL A 306 -4.31 -3.47 25.36
CA VAL A 306 -4.84 -2.32 24.59
C VAL A 306 -3.82 -1.91 23.54
N TYR A 307 -4.30 -1.79 22.30
CA TYR A 307 -3.46 -1.39 21.17
C TYR A 307 -2.21 -2.29 21.02
N CYS A 308 -2.43 -3.61 21.18
CA CYS A 308 -1.41 -4.68 21.22
C CYS A 308 -0.41 -4.62 22.39
N GLY A 309 -0.62 -3.76 23.39
CA GLY A 309 0.27 -3.67 24.55
C GLY A 309 1.66 -3.20 24.16
N ARG A 310 1.73 -2.23 23.24
CA ARG A 310 3.00 -1.73 22.70
C ARG A 310 3.02 -0.21 22.62
N PRO A 311 4.19 0.42 22.84
CA PRO A 311 4.33 1.88 22.80
C PRO A 311 4.41 2.38 21.35
N TYR A 312 3.27 2.39 20.66
CA TYR A 312 3.17 2.97 19.32
C TYR A 312 3.19 4.49 19.39
N LEU A 313 4.16 5.13 18.71
CA LEU A 313 4.23 6.59 18.62
C LEU A 313 3.15 7.22 17.72
N PHE A 314 2.65 6.46 16.73
CA PHE A 314 1.67 6.91 15.74
C PHE A 314 0.51 5.91 15.60
N PRO A 315 -0.68 6.36 15.18
CA PRO A 315 -1.86 5.50 15.03
C PRO A 315 -1.81 4.62 13.76
N VAL A 316 -0.74 3.82 13.61
CA VAL A 316 -0.44 3.03 12.40
C VAL A 316 -0.66 1.53 12.58
N LEU A 317 -1.40 1.12 13.61
CA LEU A 317 -1.64 -0.29 13.92
C LEU A 317 -2.22 -1.10 12.76
N PRO A 318 -3.13 -0.58 11.90
CA PRO A 318 -3.65 -1.32 10.73
C PRO A 318 -2.58 -1.67 9.70
N HIS A 319 -1.44 -0.97 9.71
CA HIS A 319 -0.34 -1.17 8.78
C HIS A 319 0.75 -2.08 9.36
N VAL A 320 0.54 -2.67 10.54
CA VAL A 320 1.55 -3.47 11.24
C VAL A 320 1.05 -4.89 11.44
N ASP A 321 1.86 -5.87 11.05
CA ASP A 321 1.66 -7.27 11.40
C ASP A 321 2.67 -7.65 12.49
N ALA A 322 2.18 -7.86 13.72
CA ALA A 322 3.02 -8.23 14.86
C ALA A 322 3.86 -9.49 14.58
N ARG A 323 3.35 -10.44 13.77
CA ARG A 323 4.03 -11.69 13.43
C ARG A 323 5.30 -11.50 12.59
N LYS A 324 5.43 -10.32 11.97
CA LYS A 324 6.59 -9.89 11.18
C LYS A 324 7.55 -9.00 11.98
N THR A 325 7.33 -8.85 13.29
CA THR A 325 8.18 -8.08 14.19
C THR A 325 8.73 -8.99 15.30
N TYR A 326 9.88 -8.62 15.87
CA TYR A 326 10.59 -9.46 16.82
C TYR A 326 10.95 -8.71 18.10
N ASP A 327 10.93 -9.44 19.21
CA ASP A 327 11.32 -8.97 20.53
C ASP A 327 12.64 -9.65 20.91
N PHE A 328 13.69 -8.85 21.01
CA PHE A 328 15.00 -9.28 21.48
C PHE A 328 15.05 -9.20 23.01
N PRO A 329 15.64 -10.18 23.72
CA PRO A 329 15.79 -10.14 25.17
C PRO A 329 16.51 -8.87 25.62
N ALA A 330 15.95 -8.16 26.60
CA ALA A 330 16.54 -6.94 27.15
C ALA A 330 16.28 -6.82 28.65
N PRO A 331 17.15 -6.13 29.40
CA PRO A 331 16.93 -5.87 30.82
C PRO A 331 15.80 -4.85 31.01
N LYS A 332 15.27 -4.76 32.23
CA LYS A 332 14.26 -3.74 32.56
C LYS A 332 14.84 -2.33 32.52
N LEU A 333 13.98 -1.37 32.23
CA LEU A 333 14.35 0.04 32.20
C LEU A 333 14.12 0.67 33.56
N ASN A 334 15.14 1.32 34.12
CA ASN A 334 15.00 2.12 35.33
C ASN A 334 14.72 3.59 34.97
N PHE A 335 13.71 3.83 34.14
CA PHE A 335 13.33 5.15 33.64
C PHE A 335 12.05 5.65 34.28
N THR A 336 11.79 6.94 34.16
CA THR A 336 10.49 7.52 34.52
C THR A 336 9.40 6.93 33.64
N ARG A 337 8.47 6.22 34.29
CA ARG A 337 7.25 5.64 33.69
C ARG A 337 6.12 6.65 33.83
N VAL A 338 5.06 6.50 33.04
CA VAL A 338 3.88 7.36 33.20
C VAL A 338 3.18 6.97 34.49
N LYS A 339 3.13 7.88 35.46
CA LYS A 339 2.34 7.72 36.67
C LYS A 339 0.92 8.13 36.37
N VAL A 340 -0.03 7.28 36.70
CA VAL A 340 -1.47 7.51 36.48
C VAL A 340 -2.20 7.31 37.80
N GLU A 341 -3.03 8.27 38.15
CA GLU A 341 -3.84 8.25 39.36
C GLU A 341 -5.29 8.56 39.00
N LEU A 342 -6.22 7.73 39.46
CA LEU A 342 -7.65 8.04 39.43
C LEU A 342 -7.93 8.98 40.60
N LEU A 343 -8.17 10.26 40.30
CA LEU A 343 -8.42 11.28 41.31
C LEU A 343 -9.84 11.19 41.86
N ASP A 344 -10.82 11.01 40.98
CA ASP A 344 -12.22 10.95 41.36
C ASP A 344 -13.06 10.14 40.38
N ARG A 345 -14.16 9.59 40.88
CA ARG A 345 -15.19 8.88 40.13
C ARG A 345 -16.54 9.47 40.47
N ILE A 346 -16.98 10.43 39.66
CA ILE A 346 -18.17 11.22 39.91
C ILE A 346 -19.36 10.57 39.23
N HIS A 347 -20.37 10.19 40.01
CA HIS A 347 -21.64 9.70 39.49
C HIS A 347 -22.48 10.89 39.00
N LEU A 348 -22.69 11.00 37.68
CA LEU A 348 -23.49 12.08 37.10
C LEU A 348 -24.99 11.72 37.11
N ASN A 349 -25.31 10.46 36.77
CA ASN A 349 -26.64 9.86 36.88
C ASN A 349 -26.55 8.32 36.84
N ASP A 350 -27.69 7.62 36.89
CA ASP A 350 -27.77 6.14 36.90
C ASP A 350 -27.09 5.47 35.68
N SER A 351 -26.89 6.21 34.59
CA SER A 351 -26.31 5.74 33.33
C SER A 351 -25.03 6.47 32.92
N MET A 352 -24.50 7.37 33.76
CA MET A 352 -23.34 8.20 33.41
C MET A 352 -22.39 8.38 34.59
N VAL A 353 -21.10 8.15 34.31
CA VAL A 353 -20.00 8.26 35.25
C VAL A 353 -18.91 9.12 34.64
N ARG A 354 -18.37 10.05 35.42
CA ARG A 354 -17.18 10.82 35.05
C ARG A 354 -15.97 10.25 35.77
N LEU A 355 -14.95 9.88 35.00
CA LEU A 355 -13.62 9.57 35.55
C LEU A 355 -12.75 10.81 35.47
N VAL A 356 -12.11 11.17 36.58
CA VAL A 356 -11.12 12.24 36.65
C VAL A 356 -9.77 11.60 36.90
N LEU A 357 -8.85 11.72 35.95
CA LEU A 357 -7.52 11.11 36.01
C LEU A 357 -6.43 12.18 36.03
N SER A 358 -5.32 11.86 36.68
CA SER A 358 -4.07 12.60 36.61
C SER A 358 -2.99 11.72 36.01
N MET A 359 -2.21 12.26 35.08
CA MET A 359 -1.02 11.60 34.57
C MET A 359 0.21 12.49 34.64
N SER A 360 1.38 11.92 34.92
CA SER A 360 2.67 12.61 34.84
C SER A 360 3.73 11.67 34.28
N GLY A 361 4.66 12.19 33.48
CA GLY A 361 5.66 11.36 32.82
C GLY A 361 6.63 12.13 31.91
N PRO A 362 7.23 11.46 30.91
CA PRO A 362 8.15 12.10 29.97
C PRO A 362 7.42 13.09 29.04
N SER A 363 8.20 13.87 28.29
CA SER A 363 7.72 14.91 27.36
C SER A 363 6.85 14.39 26.21
N HIS A 364 6.89 13.08 25.92
CA HIS A 364 6.09 12.42 24.90
C HIS A 364 5.36 11.21 25.51
N VAL A 365 4.04 11.25 25.52
CA VAL A 365 3.18 10.17 26.04
C VAL A 365 2.13 9.80 25.00
N THR A 366 1.97 8.51 24.73
CA THR A 366 0.81 8.00 24.00
C THR A 366 -0.17 7.35 24.96
N VAL A 367 -1.45 7.66 24.82
CA VAL A 367 -2.53 7.09 25.63
C VAL A 367 -3.45 6.32 24.69
N PHE A 368 -3.72 5.08 25.07
CA PHE A 368 -4.62 4.19 24.37
C PHE A 368 -5.80 3.90 25.28
N ILE A 369 -7.02 4.03 24.78
CA ILE A 369 -8.22 3.82 25.60
C ILE A 369 -9.13 2.87 24.86
N SER A 370 -9.38 1.68 25.40
CA SER A 370 -10.37 0.75 24.88
C SER A 370 -11.59 0.69 25.79
N GLU A 371 -12.75 0.81 25.18
CA GLU A 371 -14.04 0.62 25.85
C GLU A 371 -14.23 -0.85 26.25
N LEU A 372 -14.58 -1.10 27.51
CA LEU A 372 -15.03 -2.42 27.94
C LEU A 372 -16.53 -2.56 27.67
N GLN A 373 -17.01 -3.79 27.50
CA GLN A 373 -18.40 -4.10 27.13
C GLN A 373 -19.41 -3.21 27.85
N LYS A 374 -20.31 -2.55 27.08
CA LYS A 374 -21.40 -1.70 27.58
C LYS A 374 -20.98 -0.39 28.26
N ALA A 375 -19.73 0.08 28.09
CA ALA A 375 -19.30 1.40 28.53
C ALA A 375 -18.83 2.21 27.30
N LYS A 376 -19.41 3.39 27.08
CA LYS A 376 -19.14 4.23 25.90
C LYS A 376 -18.68 5.62 26.31
N ILE A 377 -17.58 6.11 25.71
CA ILE A 377 -17.09 7.46 25.96
C ILE A 377 -17.90 8.45 25.12
N ILE A 378 -18.60 9.35 25.79
CA ILE A 378 -19.46 10.34 25.13
C ILE A 378 -18.79 11.72 25.07
N LYS A 379 -17.94 12.04 26.04
CA LYS A 379 -17.28 13.33 26.17
C LYS A 379 -15.95 13.18 26.88
N TRP A 380 -14.99 14.03 26.54
CA TRP A 380 -13.66 14.06 27.15
C TRP A 380 -13.04 15.45 27.07
N ASP A 381 -11.95 15.67 27.81
CA ASP A 381 -11.25 16.97 27.81
C ASP A 381 -10.23 17.13 26.67
N PHE A 382 -10.01 16.09 25.85
CA PHE A 382 -9.02 16.09 24.77
C PHE A 382 -9.43 16.90 23.52
N GLY A 383 -10.68 17.36 23.43
CA GLY A 383 -11.17 18.16 22.31
C GLY A 383 -12.68 18.42 22.36
N SER A 384 -13.16 19.31 21.49
CA SER A 384 -14.57 19.75 21.46
C SER A 384 -15.54 18.78 20.77
N ASN A 385 -15.03 17.75 20.10
CA ASN A 385 -15.81 16.81 19.30
C ASN A 385 -15.87 15.43 19.96
N VAL A 386 -16.86 14.63 19.52
CA VAL A 386 -16.95 13.20 19.87
C VAL A 386 -15.61 12.53 19.60
N PRO A 387 -15.10 11.69 20.53
CA PRO A 387 -13.86 10.96 20.36
C PRO A 387 -13.77 10.24 19.00
N VAL A 388 -12.69 10.48 18.25
CA VAL A 388 -12.47 9.81 16.96
C VAL A 388 -11.86 8.45 17.22
N GLU A 389 -12.58 7.39 16.82
CA GLU A 389 -12.09 6.03 16.93
C GLU A 389 -10.82 5.81 16.10
N ALA A 390 -9.80 5.22 16.73
CA ALA A 390 -8.59 4.79 16.06
C ALA A 390 -8.89 3.52 15.25
N VAL A 391 -8.45 3.49 13.99
CA VAL A 391 -8.55 2.27 13.19
C VAL A 391 -7.61 1.21 13.79
N THR A 392 -8.17 0.07 14.21
CA THR A 392 -7.42 -1.06 14.80
C THR A 392 -7.41 -2.29 13.89
N LEU A 393 -6.76 -3.36 14.34
CA LEU A 393 -6.73 -4.64 13.62
C LEU A 393 -8.14 -5.25 13.53
N PRO A 394 -8.47 -6.02 12.47
CA PRO A 394 -9.81 -6.57 12.25
C PRO A 394 -10.42 -7.30 13.45
N PHE A 395 -9.61 -8.08 14.20
CA PHE A 395 -10.08 -8.81 15.37
C PHE A 395 -10.31 -7.95 16.63
N MET A 396 -9.78 -6.72 16.66
CA MET A 396 -9.99 -5.72 17.73
C MET A 396 -11.13 -4.75 17.43
N ARG A 397 -11.75 -4.80 16.24
CA ARG A 397 -12.85 -3.90 15.85
C ARG A 397 -14.12 -4.06 16.70
N HIS A 398 -14.20 -5.09 17.53
CA HIS A 398 -15.29 -5.27 18.49
C HIS A 398 -15.17 -4.36 19.72
N THR A 399 -14.00 -3.73 19.91
CA THR A 399 -13.74 -2.79 21.01
C THR A 399 -13.33 -1.44 20.44
N THR A 400 -14.17 -0.43 20.63
CA THR A 400 -13.85 0.93 20.25
C THR A 400 -12.62 1.39 21.02
N THR A 401 -11.59 1.82 20.28
CA THR A 401 -10.30 2.18 20.84
C THR A 401 -9.91 3.57 20.36
N TYR A 402 -9.40 4.40 21.28
CA TYR A 402 -8.96 5.75 21.03
C TYR A 402 -7.43 5.84 21.16
N PHE A 403 -6.83 6.70 20.36
CA PHE A 403 -5.40 6.97 20.37
C PHE A 403 -5.17 8.46 20.61
N ILE A 404 -4.39 8.78 21.63
CA ILE A 404 -4.00 10.15 21.97
C ILE A 404 -2.48 10.22 21.98
N TYR A 405 -1.93 11.24 21.33
CA TYR A 405 -0.53 11.60 21.43
C TYR A 405 -0.41 12.94 22.14
N TYR A 406 0.16 12.90 23.34
CA TYR A 406 0.44 14.07 24.17
C TYR A 406 1.93 14.37 24.11
N SER A 407 2.28 15.61 23.76
CA SER A 407 3.66 16.08 23.79
C SER A 407 3.75 17.49 24.34
N HIS A 408 4.75 17.78 25.17
CA HIS A 408 5.00 19.11 25.70
C HIS A 408 6.51 19.42 25.78
N ALA A 409 6.84 20.72 25.71
CA ALA A 409 8.21 21.22 25.88
C ALA A 409 8.56 21.58 27.34
N GLY A 410 7.60 21.44 28.27
CA GLY A 410 7.79 21.74 29.69
C GLY A 410 8.65 20.71 30.46
N PRO A 411 8.93 20.95 31.75
CA PRO A 411 9.72 20.04 32.59
C PRO A 411 9.17 18.62 32.61
N ALA A 412 10.05 17.62 32.68
CA ALA A 412 9.63 16.23 32.86
C ALA A 412 8.76 16.10 34.13
N ASN A 413 7.79 15.20 34.09
CA ASN A 413 6.78 14.98 35.14
C ASN A 413 5.81 16.15 35.35
N THR A 414 5.57 16.97 34.32
CA THR A 414 4.44 17.90 34.35
C THR A 414 3.14 17.09 34.49
N THR A 415 2.38 17.35 35.55
CA THR A 415 1.09 16.70 35.79
C THR A 415 0.03 17.24 34.86
N TRP A 416 -0.76 16.35 34.30
CA TRP A 416 -1.88 16.69 33.45
C TRP A 416 -3.13 15.97 33.90
N ASN A 417 -4.16 16.75 34.19
CA ASN A 417 -5.44 16.25 34.65
C ASN A 417 -6.44 16.31 33.50
N PHE A 418 -7.18 15.23 33.29
CA PHE A 418 -8.21 15.14 32.28
C PHE A 418 -9.37 14.31 32.80
N SER A 419 -10.55 14.57 32.26
CA SER A 419 -11.76 13.85 32.57
C SER A 419 -12.45 13.31 31.32
N MET A 420 -13.26 12.28 31.55
CA MET A 420 -14.09 11.66 30.52
C MET A 420 -15.43 11.21 31.10
N ASP A 421 -16.49 11.50 30.36
CA ASP A 421 -17.85 11.09 30.68
C ASP A 421 -18.15 9.79 29.92
N ILE A 422 -18.58 8.79 30.68
CA ILE A 422 -18.83 7.43 30.20
C ILE A 422 -20.30 7.12 30.38
N TYR A 423 -20.96 6.74 29.29
CA TYR A 423 -22.32 6.22 29.29
C TYR A 423 -22.33 4.70 29.50
N LEU A 424 -23.21 4.22 30.38
CA LEU A 424 -23.38 2.81 30.72
C LEU A 424 -24.66 2.27 30.07
N GLU A 425 -24.53 1.23 29.25
CA GLU A 425 -25.70 0.54 28.69
C GLU A 425 -26.36 -0.36 29.76
N CYS A 426 -27.65 -0.67 29.55
CA CYS A 426 -28.47 -1.43 30.50
C CYS A 426 -27.77 -2.71 31.01
N ASN A 427 -27.82 -2.89 32.34
CA ASN A 427 -27.22 -3.96 33.15
C ASN A 427 -25.72 -3.83 33.48
N LYS A 428 -25.03 -2.75 33.06
CA LYS A 428 -23.68 -2.46 33.55
C LYS A 428 -23.76 -1.56 34.78
N THR A 429 -23.23 -2.02 35.91
CA THR A 429 -23.17 -1.22 37.14
C THR A 429 -21.93 -0.37 37.15
N VAL A 430 -21.99 0.74 37.89
CA VAL A 430 -20.85 1.65 38.02
C VAL A 430 -19.64 0.92 38.63
N ASP A 431 -19.82 0.00 39.57
CA ASP A 431 -18.71 -0.71 40.23
C ASP A 431 -17.90 -1.67 39.33
N GLN A 432 -18.35 -1.89 38.10
CA GLN A 432 -17.61 -2.70 37.14
C GLN A 432 -16.53 -1.88 36.43
N SER A 433 -15.53 -2.60 35.88
CA SER A 433 -14.53 -2.01 35.02
C SER A 433 -15.17 -1.41 33.76
N LEU A 434 -14.90 -0.13 33.53
CA LEU A 434 -15.44 0.68 32.45
C LEU A 434 -14.48 0.72 31.27
N LEU A 435 -13.20 0.93 31.53
CA LEU A 435 -12.21 1.20 30.50
C LEU A 435 -10.94 0.38 30.75
N ARG A 436 -10.27 0.05 29.66
CA ARG A 436 -8.88 -0.41 29.71
C ARG A 436 -8.01 0.66 29.05
N MET A 437 -6.99 1.10 29.75
CA MET A 437 -6.15 2.22 29.32
C MET A 437 -4.68 1.81 29.32
N GLY A 438 -4.00 2.07 28.20
CA GLY A 438 -2.55 1.92 28.07
C GLY A 438 -1.89 3.28 28.03
N PHE A 439 -0.77 3.43 28.74
CA PHE A 439 0.02 4.66 28.78
C PHE A 439 1.45 4.31 28.37
N ALA A 440 1.95 4.93 27.30
CA ALA A 440 3.30 4.74 26.84
C ALA A 440 4.12 6.01 26.96
N GLY A 441 5.15 5.98 27.80
CA GLY A 441 6.11 7.07 27.95
C GLY A 441 7.29 6.88 26.99
N HIS A 442 7.46 7.82 26.05
CA HIS A 442 8.52 7.78 25.03
C HIS A 442 9.70 8.70 25.41
N HIS A 443 10.89 8.12 25.55
CA HIS A 443 12.12 8.86 25.79
C HIS A 443 12.80 9.14 24.45
N LEU A 444 12.30 10.14 23.70
CA LEU A 444 12.79 10.44 22.35
C LEU A 444 14.10 11.24 22.30
N HIS A 445 14.53 11.79 23.44
CA HIS A 445 15.71 12.63 23.57
C HIS A 445 16.31 12.52 24.97
N GLY A 446 17.52 13.06 25.13
CA GLY A 446 18.22 13.09 26.42
C GLY A 446 18.88 11.75 26.78
N PRO A 447 19.37 11.61 28.03
CA PRO A 447 20.17 10.45 28.44
C PRO A 447 19.40 9.14 28.44
N ASN A 448 18.07 9.18 28.61
CA ASN A 448 17.20 8.00 28.63
C ASN A 448 16.77 7.53 27.23
N GLN A 449 17.19 8.23 26.16
CA GLN A 449 16.83 7.84 24.80
C GLN A 449 17.44 6.50 24.42
N LEU A 450 18.70 6.26 24.81
CA LEU A 450 19.48 5.12 24.36
C LEU A 450 19.94 4.28 25.55
N THR A 451 20.09 2.98 25.30
CA THR A 451 20.66 2.03 26.27
C THR A 451 21.81 1.27 25.63
N PRO A 452 22.77 0.76 26.42
CA PRO A 452 23.89 -0.02 25.89
C PRO A 452 23.43 -1.21 25.05
N VAL A 453 22.40 -1.94 25.50
CA VAL A 453 21.83 -3.09 24.77
C VAL A 453 21.30 -2.69 23.40
N LEU A 454 20.63 -1.54 23.31
CA LEU A 454 20.08 -1.05 22.05
C LEU A 454 21.19 -0.65 21.07
N LEU A 455 22.27 -0.03 21.57
CA LEU A 455 23.44 0.36 20.75
C LEU A 455 24.21 -0.87 20.25
N LEU A 456 24.36 -1.89 21.10
CA LEU A 456 25.01 -3.16 20.72
C LEU A 456 24.21 -3.89 19.64
N LEU A 457 22.89 -4.02 19.82
CA LEU A 457 22.03 -4.67 18.84
C LEU A 457 22.06 -3.96 17.49
N GLU A 458 22.12 -2.64 17.48
CA GLU A 458 22.23 -1.86 16.25
C GLU A 458 23.55 -2.11 15.50
N GLN A 459 24.67 -2.29 16.21
CA GLN A 459 25.96 -2.60 15.59
C GLN A 459 25.99 -3.98 14.93
N GLU A 460 25.13 -4.91 15.38
CA GLU A 460 24.99 -6.25 14.80
C GLU A 460 24.05 -6.29 13.58
N LEU A 461 23.31 -5.21 13.31
CA LEU A 461 22.40 -5.17 12.17
C LEU A 461 23.16 -5.14 10.83
N PRO A 462 22.63 -5.81 9.80
CA PRO A 462 23.14 -5.69 8.45
C PRO A 462 23.24 -4.22 7.96
N PRO A 463 24.26 -3.88 7.16
CA PRO A 463 24.55 -2.50 6.79
C PRO A 463 23.49 -1.83 5.90
N TRP A 464 22.61 -2.61 5.27
CA TRP A 464 21.50 -2.12 4.46
C TRP A 464 20.25 -1.79 5.30
N MET A 465 20.35 -1.83 6.63
CA MET A 465 19.28 -1.51 7.57
C MET A 465 19.58 -0.21 8.30
N VAL A 466 18.56 0.63 8.47
CA VAL A 466 18.64 1.87 9.24
C VAL A 466 17.47 1.95 10.20
N MET A 467 17.78 2.03 11.49
CA MET A 467 16.78 2.00 12.55
C MET A 467 16.69 3.34 13.27
N MET A 468 15.47 3.82 13.45
CA MET A 468 15.17 4.86 14.40
C MET A 468 15.05 4.22 15.78
N ARG A 469 15.71 4.80 16.78
CA ARG A 469 15.92 4.13 18.07
C ARG A 469 15.61 5.01 19.25
N TRP A 470 14.88 4.46 20.22
CA TRP A 470 14.61 5.11 21.50
C TRP A 470 14.15 4.09 22.54
N CYS A 471 14.00 4.53 23.79
CA CYS A 471 13.45 3.71 24.86
C CYS A 471 12.02 4.15 25.21
N ALA A 472 11.16 3.19 25.55
CA ALA A 472 9.79 3.46 25.93
C ALA A 472 9.35 2.58 27.09
N THR A 473 8.44 3.13 27.89
CA THR A 473 7.76 2.39 28.97
C THR A 473 6.30 2.24 28.58
N TYR A 474 5.65 1.14 28.96
CA TYR A 474 4.24 0.90 28.73
C TYR A 474 3.57 0.39 29.99
N ASP A 475 2.42 0.96 30.30
CA ASP A 475 1.63 0.69 31.49
C ASP A 475 0.17 0.51 31.11
N GLU A 476 -0.37 -0.67 31.35
CA GLU A 476 -1.81 -0.93 31.17
C GLU A 476 -2.52 -0.99 32.51
N PHE A 477 -3.66 -0.31 32.59
CA PHE A 477 -4.56 -0.29 33.74
C PHE A 477 -6.00 -0.59 33.30
N ILE A 478 -6.79 -1.13 34.24
CA ILE A 478 -8.23 -1.33 34.08
C ILE A 478 -8.93 -0.44 35.12
N PHE A 479 -9.78 0.47 34.66
CA PHE A 479 -10.52 1.44 35.49
C PHE A 479 -12.02 1.17 35.49
#